data_AF-A0A496S2J4-F1
#
_entry.id   AF-A0A496S2J4-F1
#
_cell.length_a   1.000
_cell.length_b   1.000
_cell.length_c   1.000
_cell.angle_alpha   90.00
_cell.angle_beta   90.00
_cell.angle_gamma   90.00
#
_symmetry.space_group_name_H-M   'P 1'
#
loop_
_entity.id
_entity.type
_entity.pdbx_description
1 polymer ?
#
loop_
_entity_poly.entity_id
_entity_poly.type
_entity_poly.pdbx_seq_one_letter_code
_entity_poly.pdbx_strand_id
1 'polypeptide(L)'
;MDAERYEKYRLKKEEEFESICKRCGECCGALDDPCRNLVRLDDGAYFCRDYANRFGPQMTVSGNTFTCVPIREHISKSTLRQNCAYRGSKDLTHVSDEKRRDL
;
A
#
# COMPACT_ATOMS: atom_id res chain seq x y z
N MET A 1 -13.57 3.13 -23.63
CA MET A 1 -13.35 3.88 -22.38
C MET A 1 -12.50 5.08 -22.74
N ASP A 2 -12.99 6.30 -22.52
CA ASP A 2 -12.25 7.51 -22.88
C ASP A 2 -11.05 7.68 -21.94
N ALA A 3 -9.88 7.99 -22.49
CA ALA A 3 -8.62 8.06 -21.74
C ALA A 3 -8.70 9.02 -20.54
N GLU A 4 -9.41 10.14 -20.69
CA GLU A 4 -9.60 11.13 -19.63
C GLU A 4 -10.42 10.59 -18.44
N ARG A 5 -11.46 9.79 -18.73
CA ARG A 5 -12.29 9.16 -17.69
C ARG A 5 -11.50 8.11 -16.91
N TYR A 6 -10.65 7.37 -17.61
CA TYR A 6 -9.77 6.38 -16.99
C TYR A 6 -8.73 7.04 -16.08
N GLU A 7 -8.11 8.14 -16.52
CA GLU A 7 -7.13 8.85 -15.70
C GLU A 7 -7.74 9.45 -14.43
N LYS A 8 -8.91 10.09 -14.54
CA LYS A 8 -9.67 10.58 -13.37
C LYS A 8 -9.99 9.45 -12.37
N TYR A 9 -10.37 8.28 -12.87
CA TYR A 9 -10.61 7.11 -12.03
C TYR A 9 -9.33 6.66 -11.31
N ARG A 10 -8.20 6.60 -12.02
CA ARG A 10 -6.90 6.23 -11.44
C ARG A 10 -6.45 7.16 -10.33
N LEU A 11 -6.51 8.48 -10.57
CA LEU A 11 -6.12 9.49 -9.58
C LEU A 11 -6.99 9.41 -8.31
N LYS A 12 -8.31 9.29 -8.48
CA LYS A 12 -9.24 9.15 -7.34
C LYS A 12 -8.94 7.89 -6.54
N LYS A 13 -8.68 6.76 -7.22
CA LYS A 13 -8.34 5.52 -6.55
C LYS A 13 -7.02 5.64 -5.81
N GLU A 14 -6.00 6.22 -6.44
CA GLU A 14 -4.71 6.47 -5.80
C GLU A 14 -4.87 7.31 -4.52
N GLU A 15 -5.65 8.39 -4.56
CA GLU A 15 -5.94 9.19 -3.37
C GLU A 15 -6.67 8.42 -2.26
N GLU A 16 -7.71 7.64 -2.63
CA GLU A 16 -8.42 6.74 -1.71
C GLU A 16 -7.45 5.74 -1.05
N PHE A 17 -6.61 5.08 -1.85
CA PHE A 17 -5.59 4.17 -1.36
C PHE A 17 -4.63 4.90 -0.43
N GLU A 18 -4.04 6.02 -0.85
CA GLU A 18 -3.02 6.73 -0.07
C GLU A 18 -3.56 7.25 1.27
N SER A 19 -4.83 7.66 1.34
CA SER A 19 -5.48 8.10 2.58
C SER A 19 -5.55 7.00 3.66
N ILE A 20 -5.76 5.74 3.25
CA ILE A 20 -5.83 4.57 4.14
C ILE A 20 -4.41 4.17 4.56
N CYS A 21 -3.46 4.20 3.63
CA CYS A 21 -2.08 3.75 3.82
C CYS A 21 -1.39 4.61 4.89
N LYS A 22 -1.61 5.93 4.81
CA LYS A 22 -1.00 6.91 5.71
C LYS A 22 -1.29 6.66 7.18
N ARG A 23 -2.39 5.97 7.54
CA ARG A 23 -2.86 5.88 8.93
C ARG A 23 -2.77 4.50 9.56
N CYS A 24 -2.68 3.43 8.77
CA CYS A 24 -2.75 2.07 9.30
C CYS A 24 -1.48 1.61 10.03
N GLY A 25 -0.29 2.04 9.59
CA GLY A 25 1.01 1.64 10.15
C GLY A 25 1.40 0.17 9.96
N GLU A 26 0.43 -0.73 9.85
CA GLU A 26 0.59 -2.18 9.71
C GLU A 26 1.44 -2.56 8.51
N CYS A 27 1.14 -2.00 7.34
CA CYS A 27 1.88 -2.33 6.12
C CYS A 27 3.35 -1.81 6.19
N CYS A 28 3.68 -0.94 7.16
CA CYS A 28 5.03 -0.46 7.48
C CYS A 28 5.67 -1.18 8.69
N GLY A 29 5.04 -2.23 9.21
CA GLY A 29 5.59 -3.06 10.28
C GLY A 29 5.35 -2.56 11.71
N ALA A 30 4.30 -1.75 11.94
CA ALA A 30 3.99 -1.17 13.27
C ALA A 30 3.97 -2.17 14.45
N LEU A 31 3.62 -3.44 14.20
CA LEU A 31 3.53 -4.49 15.23
C LEU A 31 4.79 -5.33 15.41
N ASP A 32 5.78 -5.19 14.54
CA ASP A 32 7.03 -5.97 14.58
C ASP A 32 8.23 -5.02 14.79
N ASP A 33 9.11 -4.93 13.80
CA ASP A 33 10.24 -4.01 13.73
C ASP A 33 9.93 -2.92 12.68
N PRO A 34 9.35 -1.78 13.10
CA PRO A 34 8.82 -0.79 12.18
C PRO A 34 9.92 -0.04 11.44
N CYS A 35 9.55 0.56 10.31
CA CYS A 35 10.39 1.54 9.62
C CYS A 35 10.78 2.69 10.56
N ARG A 36 12.04 3.17 10.53
CA ARG A 36 12.50 4.33 11.32
C ARG A 36 11.73 5.61 11.05
N ASN A 37 11.12 5.71 9.88
CA ASN A 37 10.33 6.86 9.47
C ASN A 37 8.86 6.75 9.91
N LEU A 38 8.44 5.61 10.47
CA LEU A 38 7.10 5.40 11.00
C LEU A 38 6.99 6.01 12.39
N VAL A 39 6.05 6.93 12.55
CA VAL A 39 5.78 7.64 13.80
C VAL A 39 4.36 7.32 14.25
N ARG A 40 4.20 7.02 15.54
CA ARG A 40 2.89 6.83 16.16
C ARG A 40 2.38 8.16 16.71
N LEU A 41 1.12 8.47 16.44
CA LEU A 41 0.40 9.64 16.95
C LEU A 41 -0.33 9.32 18.25
N ASP A 42 -0.73 10.36 18.97
CA ASP A 42 -1.42 10.26 20.27
C ASP A 42 -2.81 9.60 20.16
N ASP A 43 -3.46 9.73 19.00
CA ASP A 43 -4.74 9.08 18.68
C ASP A 43 -4.60 7.58 18.35
N GLY A 44 -3.37 7.05 18.39
CA GLY A 44 -3.05 5.67 18.03
C GLY A 44 -2.90 5.43 16.53
N ALA A 45 -3.09 6.44 15.68
CA ALA A 45 -2.77 6.36 14.27
C ALA A 45 -1.25 6.40 14.04
N TYR A 46 -0.83 6.02 12.84
CA TYR A 46 0.56 6.14 12.41
C TYR A 46 0.69 7.16 11.29
N PHE A 47 1.89 7.68 11.06
CA PHE A 47 2.24 8.38 9.83
C PHE A 47 3.71 8.14 9.47
N CYS A 48 4.06 8.25 8.19
CA CYS A 48 5.46 8.26 7.76
C CYS A 48 5.96 9.70 7.67
N ARG A 49 7.03 10.03 8.39
CA ARG A 49 7.64 11.39 8.36
C ARG A 49 8.29 11.72 7.01
N ASP A 50 8.71 10.69 6.27
CA ASP A 50 9.31 10.82 4.93
C ASP A 50 8.45 10.12 3.89
N TYR A 51 7.18 10.52 3.82
CA TYR A 51 6.20 9.86 2.97
C TYR A 51 6.54 10.03 1.48
N ALA A 52 7.08 11.17 1.07
CA ALA A 52 7.41 11.47 -0.33
C ALA A 52 8.52 10.54 -0.86
N ASN A 53 9.51 10.19 -0.03
CA ASN A 53 10.63 9.33 -0.41
C ASN A 53 10.53 7.93 0.22
N ARG A 54 9.32 7.51 0.58
CA ARG A 54 9.10 6.25 1.31
C ARG A 54 9.49 5.02 0.50
N PHE A 55 9.41 5.07 -0.83
CA PHE A 55 9.66 3.90 -1.68
C PHE A 55 11.15 3.65 -1.90
N GLY A 56 11.51 2.37 -1.98
CA GLY A 56 12.89 1.91 -2.12
C GLY A 56 13.51 1.46 -0.80
N PRO A 57 14.85 1.44 -0.70
CA PRO A 57 15.55 0.99 0.48
C PRO A 57 15.22 1.85 1.71
N GLN A 58 14.81 1.20 2.78
CA GLN A 58 14.47 1.79 4.07
C GLN A 58 15.12 0.97 5.19
N MET A 59 15.12 1.52 6.40
CA MET A 59 15.72 0.89 7.57
C MET A 59 14.72 0.82 8.71
N THR A 60 14.74 -0.29 9.44
CA THR A 60 13.91 -0.50 10.62
C THR A 60 14.56 0.09 11.87
N VAL A 61 13.79 0.22 12.96
CA VAL A 61 14.30 0.74 14.24
C VAL A 61 15.45 -0.12 14.76
N SER A 62 15.37 -1.45 14.63
CA SER A 62 16.46 -2.35 15.04
C SER A 62 17.71 -2.31 14.15
N GLY A 63 17.62 -1.69 12.96
CA GLY A 63 18.74 -1.56 12.02
C GLY A 63 18.73 -2.51 10.82
N ASN A 64 17.66 -3.27 10.63
CA ASN A 64 17.50 -4.10 9.44
C ASN A 64 17.17 -3.24 8.21
N THR A 65 17.69 -3.63 7.04
CA THR A 65 17.34 -3.00 5.77
C THR A 65 16.20 -3.75 5.09
N PHE A 66 15.26 -3.04 4.49
CA PHE A 66 14.17 -3.61 3.69
C PHE A 66 13.78 -2.68 2.56
N THR A 67 13.00 -3.17 1.60
CA THR A 67 12.48 -2.35 0.50
C THR A 67 11.01 -2.01 0.76
N CYS A 68 10.71 -0.73 0.91
CA CYS A 68 9.34 -0.25 0.95
C CYS A 68 8.81 -0.10 -0.48
N VAL A 69 7.62 -0.65 -0.74
CA VAL A 69 7.02 -0.72 -2.07
C VAL A 69 5.61 -0.11 -2.07
N PRO A 70 5.08 0.29 -3.24
CA PRO A 70 3.68 0.71 -3.35
C PRO A 70 2.71 -0.35 -2.84
N ILE A 71 1.62 0.06 -2.18
CA ILE A 71 0.64 -0.89 -1.61
C ILE A 71 0.04 -1.84 -2.67
N ARG A 72 -0.12 -1.36 -3.91
CA ARG A 72 -0.54 -2.18 -5.07
C ARG A 72 0.33 -3.41 -5.28
N GLU A 73 1.61 -3.33 -4.93
CA GLU A 73 2.56 -4.44 -5.05
C GLU A 73 2.32 -5.50 -3.96
N HIS A 74 1.98 -5.08 -2.74
CA HIS A 74 1.56 -6.01 -1.70
C HIS A 74 0.25 -6.70 -2.03
N ILE A 75 -0.69 -5.98 -2.63
CA ILE A 75 -1.97 -6.53 -3.10
C ILE A 75 -1.73 -7.55 -4.22
N SER A 76 -0.96 -7.20 -5.25
CA SER A 76 -0.71 -8.09 -6.40
C SER A 76 0.06 -9.35 -6.02
N LYS A 77 1.00 -9.24 -5.08
CA LYS A 77 1.80 -10.38 -4.59
C LYS A 77 1.12 -11.13 -3.44
N SER A 78 -0.05 -10.71 -2.99
CA SER A 78 -0.74 -11.27 -1.80
C SER A 78 0.16 -11.31 -0.54
N THR A 79 1.02 -10.30 -0.37
CA THR A 79 1.96 -10.19 0.77
C THR A 79 1.48 -9.23 1.86
N LEU A 80 0.18 -8.93 1.90
CA LEU A 80 -0.42 -8.08 2.91
C LEU A 80 -0.32 -8.72 4.30
N ARG A 81 0.12 -7.92 5.28
CA ARG A 81 0.13 -8.31 6.69
C ARG A 81 -1.29 -8.53 7.22
N GLN A 82 -1.43 -9.35 8.26
CA GLN A 82 -2.73 -9.80 8.75
C GLN A 82 -3.70 -8.67 9.12
N ASN A 83 -3.18 -7.56 9.67
CA ASN A 83 -3.97 -6.42 10.11
C ASN A 83 -3.89 -5.22 9.15
N CYS A 84 -3.23 -5.36 7.99
CA CYS A 84 -3.12 -4.28 7.00
C CYS A 84 -4.52 -3.93 6.48
N ALA A 85 -4.87 -2.64 6.46
CA ALA A 85 -6.23 -2.16 6.16
C ALA A 85 -6.77 -2.59 4.78
N TYR A 86 -5.89 -3.03 3.88
CA TYR A 86 -6.26 -3.53 2.56
C TYR A 86 -6.54 -5.04 2.52
N ARG A 87 -6.31 -5.76 3.62
CA ARG A 87 -6.58 -7.19 3.72
C ARG A 87 -8.10 -7.39 3.79
N GLY A 88 -8.69 -7.80 2.68
CA GLY A 88 -10.16 -7.85 2.51
C GLY A 88 -10.67 -7.00 1.35
N SER A 89 -9.80 -6.21 0.70
CA SER A 89 -10.08 -5.55 -0.58
C SER A 89 -10.15 -6.60 -1.70
N LYS A 90 -11.18 -7.47 -1.67
CA LYS A 90 -11.40 -8.52 -2.69
C LYS A 90 -11.76 -7.96 -4.08
N ASP A 91 -11.92 -6.64 -4.21
CA ASP A 91 -12.38 -6.00 -5.45
C ASP A 91 -11.28 -5.65 -6.47
N LEU A 92 -10.03 -6.07 -6.28
CA LEU A 92 -8.95 -5.79 -7.23
C LEU A 92 -8.55 -6.98 -8.13
N THR A 93 -9.19 -8.14 -7.98
CA THR A 93 -8.89 -9.35 -8.80
C THR A 93 -9.75 -9.49 -10.06
N HIS A 94 -10.44 -8.46 -10.51
CA HIS A 94 -11.22 -8.49 -11.76
C HIS A 94 -10.74 -7.49 -12.81
N VAL A 95 -9.44 -7.52 -13.10
CA VAL A 95 -8.98 -7.07 -14.42
C VAL A 95 -8.07 -8.15 -14.99
N SER A 96 -8.47 -8.63 -16.18
CA SER A 96 -7.79 -9.55 -17.11
C SER A 96 -7.67 -11.03 -16.72
N ASP A 97 -8.73 -11.80 -17.00
CA ASP A 97 -8.60 -13.19 -17.49
C ASP A 97 -9.81 -13.67 -18.34
N GLU A 98 -10.40 -12.76 -19.14
CA GLU A 98 -11.36 -13.12 -20.19
C GLU A 98 -10.83 -12.71 -21.56
N LYS A 99 -9.94 -13.54 -22.13
CA LYS A 99 -9.91 -13.89 -23.57
C LYS A 99 -8.82 -14.91 -23.83
N ARG A 100 -9.08 -16.15 -23.42
CA ARG A 100 -8.41 -17.34 -23.98
C ARG A 100 -9.45 -18.44 -24.20
N ARG A 101 -10.36 -18.16 -25.14
CA ARG A 101 -11.12 -19.13 -25.92
C ARG A 101 -11.61 -18.38 -27.17
N ASP A 102 -11.62 -19.09 -28.27
CA ASP A 102 -11.92 -18.67 -29.65
C ASP A 102 -10.70 -18.23 -30.49
N LEU A 103 -9.86 -19.21 -30.82
CA LEU A 103 -9.54 -19.62 -32.20
C LEU A 103 -8.69 -20.89 -32.18
#